data_AF-A9WLS2-F1
#
_entry.id   AF-A9WLS2-F1
#
_cell.length_a   1.000
_cell.length_b   1.000
_cell.length_c   1.000
_cell.angle_alpha   90.00
_cell.angle_beta   90.00
_cell.angle_gamma   90.00
#
_symmetry.space_group_name_H-M   'P 1'
#
loop_
_entity.id
_entity.type
_entity.pdbx_description
1 polymer ?
#
loop_
_entity_poly.entity_id
_entity_poly.type
_entity_poly.pdbx_seq_one_letter_code
_entity_poly.pdbx_strand_id
1 'polypeptide(L)'
;MPGEVDTLNHFTSIASSAQSVLALQYETLAGYDANNELVPAMADKWDTSTDGKVWTFHMPEGRKWSDDQPITAKDTEWTFSSIQSNDALKQANGTLVENVESVVAKDAQTLVMTLKNAQAPNPGSQLPIMPEHIWSKAADPSKFANDKDDVGSGPFVVVSYDKSAGVTMKANPNYRLGKAKVDGLIWVPYKNSDAAVQALKTGEVDVVGRLTATQFEALKDQPGITTNSGKT
;
A
#
# COMPACT_ATOMS: atom_id res chain seq x y z
N MET A 1 4.54 -13.73 4.53
CA MET A 1 5.41 -13.43 5.70
C MET A 1 4.67 -13.90 6.95
N PRO A 2 5.35 -14.49 7.95
CA PRO A 2 4.69 -14.86 9.19
C PRO A 2 4.28 -13.61 9.99
N GLY A 3 3.16 -13.73 10.72
CA GLY A 3 2.58 -12.65 11.54
C GLY A 3 1.10 -12.41 11.26
N GLU A 4 0.35 -12.14 12.32
CA GLU A 4 -1.07 -11.77 12.24
C GLU A 4 -1.22 -10.38 11.61
N VAL A 5 -2.26 -10.18 10.80
CA VAL A 5 -2.70 -8.84 10.38
C VAL A 5 -3.47 -8.25 11.54
N ASP A 6 -3.05 -7.08 12.05
CA ASP A 6 -3.66 -6.45 13.23
C ASP A 6 -4.94 -5.68 12.87
N THR A 7 -4.90 -4.94 11.77
CA THR A 7 -6.01 -4.14 11.23
C THR A 7 -5.84 -3.93 9.73
N LEU A 8 -6.95 -3.68 9.02
CA LEU A 8 -6.94 -3.20 7.63
C LEU A 8 -7.09 -1.67 7.53
N ASN A 9 -7.04 -0.98 8.66
CA ASN A 9 -7.01 0.46 8.69
C ASN A 9 -5.58 0.96 8.42
N HIS A 10 -5.37 1.57 7.25
CA HIS A 10 -4.07 2.10 6.86
C HIS A 10 -3.49 3.09 7.88
N PHE A 11 -4.33 3.93 8.49
CA PHE A 11 -3.86 4.96 9.42
C PHE A 11 -3.45 4.44 10.79
N THR A 12 -3.85 3.22 11.18
CA THR A 12 -3.58 2.67 12.52
C THR A 12 -2.84 1.34 12.51
N SER A 13 -2.56 0.76 11.35
CA SER A 13 -1.76 -0.47 11.23
C SER A 13 -0.32 -0.28 11.71
N ILE A 14 0.17 -1.21 12.52
CA ILE A 14 1.57 -1.24 12.98
C ILE A 14 2.26 -2.57 12.67
N ALA A 15 1.50 -3.64 12.44
CA ALA A 15 2.07 -4.93 12.05
C ALA A 15 2.59 -4.89 10.61
N SER A 16 3.83 -5.35 10.39
CA SER A 16 4.43 -5.39 9.04
C SER A 16 3.67 -6.30 8.05
N SER A 17 2.94 -7.29 8.56
CA SER A 17 1.99 -8.13 7.81
C SER A 17 0.83 -7.30 7.27
N ALA A 18 0.19 -6.50 8.12
CA ALA A 18 -0.88 -5.58 7.71
C ALA A 18 -0.38 -4.56 6.69
N GLN A 19 0.78 -3.95 6.95
CA GLN A 19 1.39 -3.01 5.99
C GLN A 19 1.70 -3.66 4.64
N SER A 20 2.08 -4.94 4.61
CA SER A 20 2.32 -5.67 3.36
C SER A 20 1.02 -5.93 2.59
N VAL A 21 -0.07 -6.27 3.28
CA VAL A 21 -1.41 -6.40 2.68
C VAL A 21 -1.86 -5.04 2.12
N LEU A 22 -1.72 -3.98 2.91
CA LEU A 22 -2.14 -2.63 2.53
C LEU A 22 -1.32 -2.06 1.37
N ALA A 23 -0.04 -2.40 1.26
CA ALA A 23 0.80 -2.03 0.11
C ALA A 23 0.38 -2.73 -1.21
N LEU A 24 -0.33 -3.85 -1.12
CA LEU A 24 -0.95 -4.50 -2.29
C LEU A 24 -2.33 -3.92 -2.62
N GLN A 25 -3.02 -3.36 -1.61
CA GLN A 25 -4.35 -2.75 -1.70
C GLN A 25 -4.30 -1.33 -2.28
N TYR A 26 -3.33 -0.52 -1.85
CA TYR A 26 -3.31 0.92 -2.08
C TYR A 26 -2.00 1.38 -2.71
N GLU A 27 -2.11 2.26 -3.71
CA GLU A 27 -0.97 2.93 -4.32
C GLU A 27 -0.64 4.26 -3.62
N THR A 28 0.64 4.60 -3.61
CA THR A 28 1.17 5.94 -3.39
C THR A 28 1.07 6.77 -4.70
N LEU A 29 1.38 8.08 -4.66
CA LEU A 29 1.45 8.88 -5.89
C LEU A 29 2.59 8.44 -6.81
N ALA A 30 3.74 8.12 -6.21
CA ALA A 30 4.93 7.61 -6.90
C ALA A 30 5.40 6.31 -6.23
N GLY A 31 5.80 5.32 -7.02
CA GLY A 31 6.28 4.02 -6.55
C GLY A 31 7.77 3.84 -6.77
N TYR A 32 8.29 2.68 -6.37
CA TYR A 32 9.64 2.24 -6.69
C TYR A 32 9.60 0.95 -7.51
N ASP A 33 10.49 0.83 -8.48
CA ASP A 33 10.66 -0.39 -9.25
C ASP A 33 11.65 -1.38 -8.58
N ALA A 34 11.94 -2.48 -9.27
CA ALA A 34 12.87 -3.50 -8.77
C ALA A 34 14.33 -3.02 -8.62
N ASN A 35 14.69 -1.88 -9.21
CA ASN A 35 16.00 -1.26 -9.12
C ASN A 35 16.04 -0.14 -8.05
N ASN A 36 14.96 0.04 -7.28
CA ASN A 36 14.74 1.17 -6.39
C ASN A 36 14.72 2.53 -7.11
N GLU A 37 14.37 2.54 -8.40
CA GLU A 37 14.15 3.77 -9.15
C GLU A 37 12.72 4.26 -8.96
N LEU A 38 12.56 5.57 -8.82
CA LEU A 38 11.26 6.18 -8.63
C LEU A 38 10.46 6.12 -9.95
N VAL A 39 9.26 5.57 -9.90
CA VAL A 39 8.39 5.35 -11.07
C VAL A 39 6.97 5.88 -10.81
N PRO A 40 6.18 6.14 -11.88
CA PRO A 40 4.77 6.45 -11.74
C PRO A 40 4.00 5.36 -10.97
N ALA A 41 3.13 5.79 -10.06
CA ALA A 41 2.15 4.95 -9.38
C ALA A 41 0.75 5.53 -9.62
N MET A 42 0.07 6.05 -8.59
CA MET A 42 -1.24 6.65 -8.75
C MET A 42 -1.23 7.90 -9.64
N ALA A 43 -0.15 8.70 -9.60
CA ALA A 43 0.08 9.78 -10.55
C ALA A 43 0.89 9.27 -11.75
N ASP A 44 0.63 9.82 -12.94
CA ASP A 44 1.35 9.47 -14.17
C ASP A 44 2.76 10.08 -14.22
N LYS A 45 2.92 11.26 -13.62
CA LYS A 45 4.19 12.00 -13.50
C LYS A 45 4.08 13.12 -12.47
N TRP A 46 5.21 13.77 -12.20
CA TRP A 46 5.27 14.97 -11.37
C TRP A 46 6.33 15.95 -11.91
N ASP A 47 6.11 17.22 -11.62
CA ASP A 47 7.09 18.30 -11.82
C ASP A 47 7.50 18.87 -10.47
N THR A 48 8.74 19.34 -10.36
CA THR A 48 9.29 19.96 -9.15
C THR A 48 9.79 21.37 -9.46
N SER A 49 9.47 22.34 -8.61
CA SER A 49 10.01 23.70 -8.73
C SER A 49 11.51 23.74 -8.52
N THR A 50 12.16 24.80 -9.02
CA THR A 50 13.62 24.99 -8.91
C THR A 50 14.13 25.01 -7.47
N ASP A 51 13.32 25.50 -6.53
CA ASP A 51 13.66 25.53 -5.10
C ASP A 51 13.32 24.21 -4.36
N GLY A 52 12.77 23.22 -5.06
CA GLY A 52 12.45 21.90 -4.51
C GLY A 52 11.22 21.85 -3.59
N LYS A 53 10.46 22.96 -3.49
CA LYS A 53 9.36 23.08 -2.53
C LYS A 53 7.98 22.83 -3.10
N VAL A 54 7.76 23.06 -4.38
CA VAL A 54 6.45 22.88 -5.02
C VAL A 54 6.52 21.69 -5.95
N TRP A 55 5.64 20.72 -5.71
CA TRP A 55 5.49 19.51 -6.49
C TRP A 55 4.11 19.49 -7.13
N THR A 56 4.05 19.34 -8.45
CA THR A 56 2.80 19.20 -9.19
C THR A 56 2.67 17.77 -9.69
N PHE A 57 1.72 17.02 -9.15
CA PHE A 57 1.42 15.65 -9.59
C PHE A 57 0.28 15.68 -10.61
N HIS A 58 0.47 14.93 -11.70
CA HIS A 58 -0.50 14.80 -12.79
C HIS A 58 -1.20 13.44 -12.66
N MET A 59 -2.47 13.47 -12.32
CA MET A 59 -3.30 12.28 -12.18
C MET A 59 -3.81 11.82 -13.55
N PRO A 60 -3.93 10.51 -13.75
CA PRO A 60 -4.41 9.92 -15.01
C PRO A 60 -5.87 10.28 -15.30
N GLU A 61 -6.21 10.42 -16.58
CA GLU A 61 -7.60 10.41 -17.02
C GLU A 61 -8.15 8.98 -17.08
N GLY A 62 -9.36 8.77 -16.58
CA GLY A 62 -10.08 7.49 -16.71
C GLY A 62 -9.60 6.34 -15.83
N ARG A 63 -8.58 6.55 -14.96
CA ARG A 63 -8.20 5.55 -13.97
C ARG A 63 -9.27 5.43 -12.89
N LYS A 64 -9.48 4.21 -12.42
CA LYS A 64 -10.54 3.88 -11.47
C LYS A 64 -10.00 3.14 -10.26
N TRP A 65 -10.67 3.37 -9.15
CA TRP A 65 -10.66 2.48 -8.00
C TRP A 65 -11.30 1.13 -8.37
N SER A 66 -11.15 0.14 -7.48
CA SER A 66 -11.72 -1.19 -7.70
C SER A 66 -13.25 -1.25 -7.71
N ASP A 67 -13.93 -0.19 -7.29
CA ASP A 67 -15.39 -0.01 -7.31
C ASP A 67 -15.88 0.85 -8.49
N ASP A 68 -15.02 1.01 -9.50
CA ASP A 68 -15.25 1.78 -10.72
C ASP A 68 -15.36 3.30 -10.54
N GLN A 69 -15.22 3.84 -9.33
CA GLN A 69 -15.14 5.28 -9.11
C GLN A 69 -13.82 5.84 -9.67
N PRO A 70 -13.83 7.06 -10.24
CA PRO A 70 -12.62 7.67 -10.77
C PRO A 70 -11.61 7.97 -9.66
N ILE A 71 -10.33 7.72 -9.93
CA ILE A 71 -9.23 8.25 -9.12
C ILE A 71 -9.01 9.71 -9.50
N THR A 72 -8.95 10.60 -8.51
CA THR A 72 -8.73 12.04 -8.74
C THR A 72 -7.75 12.64 -7.74
N ALA A 73 -7.26 13.84 -8.02
CA ALA A 73 -6.44 14.60 -7.08
C ALA A 73 -7.14 14.86 -5.72
N LYS A 74 -8.49 14.80 -5.66
CA LYS A 74 -9.25 14.99 -4.41
C LYS A 74 -9.02 13.87 -3.40
N ASP A 75 -8.77 12.65 -3.86
CA ASP A 75 -8.43 11.53 -2.99
C ASP A 75 -7.15 11.81 -2.19
N THR A 76 -6.15 12.39 -2.87
CA THR A 76 -4.88 12.76 -2.25
C THR A 76 -5.00 13.96 -1.34
N GLU A 77 -5.67 15.02 -1.79
CA GLU A 77 -5.95 16.20 -0.95
C GLU A 77 -6.61 15.78 0.37
N TRP A 78 -7.66 14.95 0.28
CA TRP A 78 -8.38 14.44 1.45
C TRP A 78 -7.48 13.60 2.37
N THR A 79 -6.70 12.67 1.80
CA THR A 79 -5.83 11.77 2.58
C THR A 79 -4.82 12.57 3.40
N PHE A 80 -4.09 13.50 2.77
CA PHE A 80 -3.09 14.32 3.45
C PHE A 80 -3.74 15.28 4.45
N SER A 81 -4.82 15.96 4.08
CA SER A 81 -5.49 16.90 4.98
C SER A 81 -6.06 16.20 6.21
N SER A 82 -6.60 14.99 6.05
CA SER A 82 -7.17 14.22 7.15
C SER A 82 -6.12 13.90 8.21
N ILE A 83 -4.92 13.49 7.81
CA ILE A 83 -3.81 13.27 8.74
C ILE A 83 -3.42 14.59 9.41
N GLN A 84 -3.27 15.68 8.64
CA GLN A 84 -2.86 16.98 9.20
C GLN A 84 -3.87 17.56 10.20
N SER A 85 -5.16 17.27 10.06
CA SER A 85 -6.22 17.80 10.94
C SER A 85 -6.62 16.86 12.08
N ASN A 86 -6.20 15.59 12.09
CA ASN A 86 -6.64 14.60 13.07
C ASN A 86 -5.46 13.98 13.82
N ASP A 87 -5.34 14.28 15.11
CA ASP A 87 -4.22 13.82 15.94
C ASP A 87 -4.15 12.30 16.09
N ALA A 88 -5.26 11.57 15.99
CA ALA A 88 -5.25 10.11 16.00
C ALA A 88 -4.57 9.55 14.73
N LEU A 89 -4.83 10.14 13.57
CA LEU A 89 -4.20 9.73 12.30
C LEU A 89 -2.72 10.13 12.23
N LYS A 90 -2.33 11.23 12.91
CA LYS A 90 -0.93 11.65 13.03
C LYS A 90 -0.06 10.68 13.83
N GLN A 91 -0.62 9.88 14.73
CA GLN A 91 0.20 9.03 15.61
C GLN A 91 1.12 8.10 14.82
N ALA A 92 0.62 7.50 13.74
CA ALA A 92 1.40 6.62 12.88
C ALA A 92 1.97 7.34 11.64
N ASN A 93 1.30 8.39 11.14
CA ASN A 93 1.59 8.98 9.82
C ASN A 93 2.04 10.45 9.87
N GLY A 94 2.14 11.05 11.05
CA GLY A 94 2.40 12.48 11.21
C GLY A 94 3.73 12.92 10.61
N THR A 95 4.77 12.10 10.74
CA THR A 95 6.09 12.35 10.15
C THR A 95 6.06 12.35 8.62
N LEU A 96 5.14 11.61 7.99
CA LEU A 96 5.00 11.57 6.53
C LEU A 96 4.42 12.87 5.96
N VAL A 97 3.70 13.65 6.78
CA VAL A 97 3.04 14.90 6.37
C VAL A 97 3.63 16.14 7.05
N GLU A 98 4.65 16.00 7.89
CA GLU A 98 5.18 17.10 8.72
C GLU A 98 5.80 18.23 7.88
N ASN A 99 6.48 17.86 6.79
CA ASN A 99 7.12 18.81 5.88
C ASN A 99 6.15 19.34 4.82
N VAL A 100 4.93 18.81 4.74
CA VAL A 100 3.90 19.28 3.82
C VAL A 100 3.24 20.53 4.40
N GLU A 101 3.36 21.65 3.69
CA GLU A 101 2.72 22.92 4.04
C GLU A 101 1.28 22.96 3.54
N SER A 102 1.04 22.54 2.29
CA SER A 102 -0.30 22.44 1.72
C SER A 102 -0.37 21.37 0.63
N VAL A 103 -1.56 20.80 0.46
CA VAL A 103 -1.91 19.89 -0.64
C VAL A 103 -3.23 20.39 -1.21
N VAL A 104 -3.24 20.73 -2.50
CA VAL A 104 -4.40 21.33 -3.15
C VAL A 104 -4.69 20.63 -4.47
N ALA A 105 -5.88 20.05 -4.59
CA ALA A 105 -6.39 19.59 -5.87
C ALA A 105 -6.95 20.79 -6.65
N LYS A 106 -6.22 21.25 -7.67
CA LYS A 106 -6.62 22.37 -8.53
C LYS A 106 -7.81 22.00 -9.41
N ASP A 107 -7.83 20.75 -9.84
CA ASP A 107 -8.90 20.09 -10.58
C ASP A 107 -8.79 18.57 -10.33
N ALA A 108 -9.53 17.75 -11.08
CA ALA A 108 -9.51 16.30 -10.92
C ALA A 108 -8.15 15.66 -11.26
N GLN A 109 -7.34 16.30 -12.11
CA GLN A 109 -6.12 15.75 -12.68
C GLN A 109 -4.85 16.44 -12.18
N THR A 110 -4.97 17.57 -11.49
CA THR A 110 -3.83 18.38 -11.05
C THR A 110 -3.81 18.52 -9.54
N LEU A 111 -2.81 17.92 -8.89
CA LEU A 111 -2.52 18.08 -7.47
C LEU A 111 -1.27 18.93 -7.29
N VAL A 112 -1.36 20.00 -6.50
CA VAL A 112 -0.20 20.82 -6.12
C VAL A 112 0.10 20.61 -4.65
N MET A 113 1.30 20.15 -4.34
CA MET A 113 1.82 19.98 -2.99
C MET A 113 2.95 20.98 -2.75
N THR A 114 2.83 21.78 -1.70
CA THR A 114 3.87 22.72 -1.25
C THR A 114 4.49 22.18 0.02
N LEU A 115 5.83 22.20 0.09
CA LEU A 115 6.62 21.76 1.23
C LEU A 115 7.20 22.97 1.97
N LYS A 116 7.33 22.84 3.30
CA LYS A 116 7.97 23.85 4.16
C LYS A 116 9.45 24.01 3.80
N ASN A 117 10.12 22.88 3.64
CA ASN A 117 11.53 22.79 3.25
C ASN A 117 11.69 21.86 2.04
N ALA A 118 12.69 22.14 1.20
CA ALA A 118 13.08 21.21 0.16
C ALA A 118 13.55 19.89 0.80
N GLN A 119 13.22 18.77 0.17
CA GLN A 119 13.66 17.45 0.60
C GLN A 119 14.06 16.62 -0.63
N ALA A 120 15.01 15.70 -0.45
CA ALA A 120 15.47 14.84 -1.53
C ALA A 120 14.43 13.76 -1.95
N PRO A 121 13.75 13.07 -1.01
CA PRO A 121 12.73 12.09 -1.39
C PRO A 121 11.48 12.76 -1.98
N ASN A 122 10.90 12.16 -3.02
CA ASN A 122 9.61 12.60 -3.54
C ASN A 122 8.53 12.48 -2.44
N PRO A 123 7.81 13.56 -2.09
CA PRO A 123 6.84 13.53 -0.99
C PRO A 123 5.61 12.66 -1.26
N GLY A 124 5.39 12.24 -2.52
CA GLY A 124 4.34 11.34 -2.93
C GLY A 124 4.69 9.85 -2.87
N SER A 125 5.89 9.46 -2.41
CA SER A 125 6.35 8.07 -2.50
C SER A 125 6.14 7.19 -1.27
N GLN A 126 5.67 7.76 -0.16
CA GLN A 126 5.61 7.05 1.12
C GLN A 126 4.20 6.85 1.67
N LEU A 127 3.25 7.72 1.34
CA LEU A 127 1.90 7.68 1.88
C LEU A 127 0.91 7.13 0.83
N PRO A 128 0.37 5.92 1.05
CA PRO A 128 -0.74 5.41 0.26
C PRO A 128 -1.96 6.34 0.29
N ILE A 129 -2.61 6.46 -0.86
CA ILE A 129 -3.78 7.32 -1.01
C ILE A 129 -5.04 6.53 -0.75
N MET A 130 -5.93 7.07 0.09
CA MET A 130 -7.21 6.46 0.42
C MET A 130 -8.34 6.99 -0.47
N PRO A 131 -9.34 6.15 -0.82
CA PRO A 131 -10.51 6.59 -1.59
C PRO A 131 -11.36 7.54 -0.75
N GLU A 132 -11.39 8.82 -1.10
CA GLU A 132 -12.10 9.85 -0.34
C GLU A 132 -13.57 9.49 -0.20
N HIS A 133 -14.20 9.03 -1.28
CA HIS A 133 -15.62 8.69 -1.34
C HIS A 133 -16.03 7.53 -0.43
N ILE A 134 -15.08 6.77 0.11
CA ILE A 134 -15.31 5.73 1.12
C ILE A 134 -14.96 6.26 2.50
N TRP A 135 -13.72 6.72 2.67
CA TRP A 135 -13.17 7.02 3.99
C TRP A 135 -13.74 8.31 4.60
N SER A 136 -14.16 9.29 3.79
CA SER A 136 -14.78 10.52 4.28
C SER A 136 -16.16 10.30 4.90
N LYS A 137 -16.79 9.15 4.64
CA LYS A 137 -18.08 8.76 5.24
C LYS A 137 -17.92 8.20 6.66
N ALA A 138 -16.72 7.79 7.06
CA ALA A 138 -16.49 7.31 8.41
C ALA A 138 -16.57 8.48 9.40
N ALA A 139 -17.35 8.32 10.47
CA ALA A 139 -17.44 9.33 11.53
C ALA A 139 -16.07 9.61 12.18
N ASP A 140 -15.23 8.58 12.26
CA ASP A 140 -13.87 8.66 12.75
C ASP A 140 -12.98 7.71 11.90
N PRO A 141 -12.20 8.23 10.94
CA PRO A 141 -11.32 7.41 10.11
C PRO A 141 -10.28 6.60 10.91
N SER A 142 -9.95 6.99 12.14
CA SER A 142 -9.01 6.22 12.98
C SER A 142 -9.61 4.92 13.53
N LYS A 143 -10.95 4.83 13.54
CA LYS A 143 -11.73 3.68 14.01
C LYS A 143 -12.43 2.93 12.89
N PHE A 144 -12.26 3.38 11.65
CA PHE A 144 -12.86 2.71 10.50
C PHE A 144 -12.19 1.34 10.32
N ALA A 145 -12.98 0.26 10.42
CA ALA A 145 -12.43 -1.09 10.39
C ALA A 145 -11.86 -1.48 9.02
N ASN A 146 -12.42 -0.91 7.95
CA ASN A 146 -12.06 -1.19 6.56
C ASN A 146 -12.00 -2.71 6.24
N ASP A 147 -12.93 -3.48 6.81
CA ASP A 147 -12.95 -4.94 6.77
C ASP A 147 -14.09 -5.51 5.89
N LYS A 148 -14.87 -4.63 5.25
CA LYS A 148 -15.99 -4.95 4.35
C LYS A 148 -16.00 -4.00 3.17
N ASP A 149 -16.35 -4.55 2.01
CA ASP A 149 -16.45 -3.79 0.75
C ASP A 149 -15.21 -2.92 0.47
N ASP A 150 -14.03 -3.46 0.80
CA ASP A 150 -12.77 -2.71 0.75
C ASP A 150 -12.46 -2.30 -0.71
N VAL A 151 -12.19 -1.02 -0.88
CA VAL A 151 -11.90 -0.39 -2.16
C VAL A 151 -10.41 -0.08 -2.22
N GLY A 152 -9.77 -0.42 -3.33
CA GLY A 152 -8.32 -0.25 -3.49
C GLY A 152 -7.95 0.21 -4.90
N SER A 153 -6.74 0.75 -5.01
CA SER A 153 -6.12 1.19 -6.26
C SER A 153 -5.00 0.25 -6.72
N GLY A 154 -4.51 -0.62 -5.83
CA GLY A 154 -3.40 -1.53 -6.07
C GLY A 154 -3.75 -2.78 -6.89
N PRO A 155 -2.76 -3.67 -7.10
CA PRO A 155 -2.92 -4.89 -7.90
C PRO A 155 -3.90 -5.91 -7.31
N PHE A 156 -4.16 -5.87 -6.00
CA PHE A 156 -5.08 -6.77 -5.32
C PHE A 156 -6.03 -5.98 -4.44
N VAL A 157 -7.24 -6.49 -4.26
CA VAL A 157 -8.20 -5.95 -3.30
C VAL A 157 -8.65 -6.97 -2.28
N VAL A 158 -8.78 -6.57 -1.01
CA VAL A 158 -9.29 -7.41 0.07
C VAL A 158 -10.72 -7.85 -0.22
N VAL A 159 -10.97 -9.15 -0.04
CA VAL A 159 -12.28 -9.79 -0.15
C VAL A 159 -12.81 -10.16 1.24
N SER A 160 -11.93 -10.66 2.10
CA SER A 160 -12.28 -11.00 3.47
C SER A 160 -11.06 -10.88 4.39
N TYR A 161 -11.34 -10.56 5.65
CA TYR A 161 -10.37 -10.52 6.71
C TYR A 161 -10.95 -11.18 7.95
N ASP A 162 -10.19 -12.13 8.48
CA ASP A 162 -10.37 -12.66 9.82
C ASP A 162 -9.02 -12.65 10.51
N LYS A 163 -8.96 -12.07 11.71
CA LYS A 163 -7.69 -11.91 12.42
C LYS A 163 -6.96 -13.23 12.67
N SER A 164 -7.70 -14.33 12.83
CA SER A 164 -7.17 -15.66 13.12
C SER A 164 -6.95 -16.51 11.86
N ALA A 165 -7.77 -16.33 10.82
CA ALA A 165 -7.71 -17.11 9.58
C ALA A 165 -6.92 -16.44 8.45
N GLY A 166 -6.72 -15.12 8.51
CA GLY A 166 -5.92 -14.36 7.56
C GLY A 166 -6.70 -13.38 6.68
N VAL A 167 -6.09 -13.01 5.54
CA VAL A 167 -6.69 -12.10 4.56
C VAL A 167 -6.79 -12.80 3.21
N THR A 168 -7.98 -12.76 2.61
CA THR A 168 -8.18 -13.16 1.21
C THR A 168 -8.24 -11.92 0.35
N MET A 169 -7.46 -11.88 -0.73
CA MET A 169 -7.46 -10.81 -1.72
C MET A 169 -7.74 -11.37 -3.11
N LYS A 170 -8.39 -10.59 -3.96
CA LYS A 170 -8.60 -10.87 -5.39
C LYS A 170 -7.82 -9.89 -6.26
N ALA A 171 -7.41 -10.29 -7.44
CA ALA A 171 -6.77 -9.40 -8.40
C ALA A 171 -7.73 -8.25 -8.77
N ASN A 172 -7.23 -7.02 -8.76
CA ASN A 172 -7.97 -5.84 -9.17
C ASN A 172 -7.97 -5.74 -10.71
N PRO A 173 -9.13 -5.88 -11.38
CA PRO A 173 -9.19 -5.76 -12.84
C PRO A 173 -8.92 -4.32 -13.31
N ASN A 174 -9.10 -3.32 -12.44
CA ASN A 174 -8.90 -1.90 -12.74
C ASN A 174 -7.46 -1.42 -12.44
N TYR A 175 -6.55 -2.32 -12.04
CA TYR A 175 -5.17 -1.94 -11.74
C TYR A 175 -4.46 -1.39 -12.99
N ARG A 176 -3.72 -0.29 -12.82
CA ARG A 176 -3.13 0.47 -13.93
C ARG A 176 -2.15 -0.31 -14.81
N LEU A 177 -1.49 -1.34 -14.26
CA LEU A 177 -0.57 -2.22 -15.00
C LEU A 177 -1.25 -3.47 -15.58
N GLY A 178 -2.58 -3.49 -15.55
CA GLY A 178 -3.40 -4.63 -15.92
C GLY A 178 -3.62 -5.59 -14.76
N LYS A 179 -4.67 -6.43 -14.90
CA LYS A 179 -5.01 -7.47 -13.92
C LYS A 179 -3.79 -8.38 -13.68
N ALA A 180 -3.51 -8.67 -12.41
CA ALA A 180 -2.48 -9.64 -12.05
C ALA A 180 -2.73 -11.00 -12.73
N LYS A 181 -1.64 -11.73 -13.03
CA LYS A 181 -1.70 -13.05 -13.69
C LYS A 181 -2.26 -14.15 -12.78
N VAL A 182 -2.24 -13.92 -11.47
CA VAL A 182 -2.88 -14.78 -10.48
C VAL A 182 -4.22 -14.17 -10.08
N ASP A 183 -5.22 -14.99 -9.81
CA ASP A 183 -6.56 -14.50 -9.51
C ASP A 183 -6.70 -13.87 -8.12
N GLY A 184 -5.80 -14.19 -7.20
CA GLY A 184 -5.85 -13.69 -5.84
C GLY A 184 -4.67 -14.13 -4.99
N LEU A 185 -4.66 -13.67 -3.75
CA LEU A 185 -3.67 -13.98 -2.73
C LEU A 185 -4.39 -14.36 -1.44
N ILE A 186 -3.88 -15.37 -0.74
CA ILE A 186 -4.35 -15.74 0.59
C ILE A 186 -3.18 -15.56 1.56
N TRP A 187 -3.32 -14.61 2.47
CA TRP A 187 -2.37 -14.37 3.55
C TRP A 187 -2.70 -15.29 4.72
N VAL A 188 -1.99 -16.40 4.82
CA VAL A 188 -2.19 -17.38 5.90
C VAL A 188 -1.34 -17.00 7.11
N PRO A 189 -1.95 -16.82 8.31
CA PRO A 189 -1.21 -16.43 9.50
C PRO A 189 -0.51 -17.66 10.11
N TYR A 190 0.82 -17.63 10.15
CA TYR A 190 1.62 -18.58 10.91
C TYR A 190 2.27 -17.89 12.11
N LYS A 191 2.15 -18.50 13.29
CA LYS A 191 2.70 -17.98 14.56
C LYS A 191 4.23 -18.12 14.66
N ASN A 192 4.82 -19.03 13.90
CA ASN A 192 6.27 -19.20 13.83
C ASN A 192 6.69 -19.58 12.41
N SER A 193 7.95 -19.30 12.07
CA SER A 193 8.49 -19.51 10.73
C SER A 193 8.68 -20.99 10.38
N ASP A 194 8.95 -21.86 11.37
CA ASP A 194 9.13 -23.29 11.12
C ASP A 194 7.84 -23.95 10.60
N ALA A 195 6.68 -23.58 11.16
CA ALA A 195 5.39 -24.04 10.69
C ALA A 195 5.11 -23.57 9.24
N ALA A 196 5.41 -22.31 8.92
CA ALA A 196 5.27 -21.79 7.57
C ALA A 196 6.20 -22.51 6.57
N VAL A 197 7.44 -22.79 6.96
CA VAL A 197 8.40 -23.55 6.15
C VAL A 197 7.92 -24.98 5.92
N GLN A 198 7.35 -25.62 6.94
CA GLN A 198 6.78 -26.96 6.79
C GLN A 198 5.56 -26.95 5.85
N ALA A 199 4.68 -25.94 5.97
CA ALA A 199 3.54 -25.76 5.08
C ALA A 199 3.98 -25.56 3.61
N LEU A 200 5.07 -24.83 3.37
CA LEU A 200 5.66 -24.73 2.02
C LEU A 200 6.14 -26.10 1.52
N LYS A 201 6.84 -26.87 2.35
CA LYS A 201 7.33 -28.22 1.98
C LYS A 201 6.21 -29.20 1.65
N THR A 202 5.04 -29.05 2.28
CA THR A 202 3.86 -29.89 2.01
C THR A 202 2.99 -29.35 0.88
N GLY A 203 3.30 -28.18 0.31
CA GLY A 203 2.51 -27.53 -0.73
C GLY A 203 1.21 -26.90 -0.23
N GLU A 204 1.08 -26.66 1.08
CA GLU A 204 -0.08 -25.96 1.67
C GLU A 204 -0.02 -24.45 1.38
N VAL A 205 1.19 -23.89 1.25
CA VAL A 205 1.42 -22.50 0.82
C VAL A 205 2.46 -22.43 -0.28
N ASP A 206 2.30 -21.45 -1.16
CA ASP A 206 3.19 -21.27 -2.33
C ASP A 206 4.42 -20.40 -2.02
N VAL A 207 4.31 -19.49 -1.05
CA VAL A 207 5.33 -18.47 -0.77
C VAL A 207 5.52 -18.27 0.73
N VAL A 208 6.79 -18.31 1.15
CA VAL A 208 7.23 -17.87 2.48
C VAL A 208 8.37 -16.87 2.34
N GLY A 209 8.54 -16.01 3.34
CA GLY A 209 9.61 -15.00 3.35
C GLY A 209 10.17 -14.82 4.75
N ARG A 210 11.24 -14.02 4.87
CA ARG A 210 12.01 -13.80 6.12
C ARG A 210 12.54 -15.10 6.74
N LEU A 211 13.11 -15.95 5.89
CA LEU A 211 13.74 -17.21 6.31
C LEU A 211 15.00 -16.93 7.12
N THR A 212 15.26 -17.76 8.14
CA THR A 212 16.60 -17.84 8.74
C THR A 212 17.58 -18.47 7.75
N ALA A 213 18.89 -18.27 7.94
CA ALA A 213 19.90 -18.92 7.11
C ALA A 213 19.73 -20.45 7.09
N THR A 214 19.44 -21.06 8.25
CA THR A 214 19.19 -22.50 8.35
C THR A 214 17.95 -22.93 7.57
N GLN A 215 16.85 -22.19 7.65
CA GLN A 215 15.63 -22.50 6.89
C GLN A 215 15.84 -22.34 5.38
N PHE A 216 16.58 -21.31 4.97
CA PHE A 216 16.95 -21.10 3.58
C PHE A 216 17.76 -22.27 3.01
N GLU A 217 18.83 -22.66 3.70
CA GLU A 217 19.65 -23.81 3.27
C GLU A 217 18.82 -25.12 3.27
N ALA A 218 17.92 -25.30 4.22
CA ALA A 218 17.04 -26.47 4.26
C ALA A 218 16.00 -26.53 3.11
N LEU A 219 15.72 -25.40 2.45
CA LEU A 219 14.77 -25.30 1.33
C LEU A 219 15.45 -25.29 -0.04
N LYS A 220 16.73 -24.91 -0.09
CA LYS A 220 17.49 -24.69 -1.34
C LYS A 220 17.51 -25.88 -2.29
N ASP A 221 17.56 -27.09 -1.73
CA ASP A 221 17.64 -28.34 -2.50
C ASP A 221 16.32 -29.12 -2.52
N GLN A 222 15.21 -28.51 -2.06
CA GLN A 222 13.90 -29.18 -2.04
C GLN A 222 13.27 -29.18 -3.44
N PRO A 223 12.85 -30.34 -3.97
CA PRO A 223 12.16 -30.42 -5.25
C PRO A 223 10.90 -29.53 -5.27
N GLY A 224 10.72 -28.77 -6.36
CA GLY A 224 9.56 -27.90 -6.53
C GLY A 224 9.63 -26.56 -5.79
N ILE A 225 10.70 -26.29 -5.04
CA ILE A 225 10.89 -25.04 -4.32
C ILE A 225 12.04 -24.25 -4.94
N THR A 226 11.79 -23.00 -5.28
CA THR A 226 12.83 -22.05 -5.72
C THR A 226 13.15 -21.11 -4.56
N THR A 227 14.42 -21.02 -4.17
CA THR A 227 14.89 -20.07 -3.16
C THR A 227 15.46 -18.81 -3.80
N ASN A 228 15.21 -17.67 -3.17
CA ASN A 228 15.75 -16.37 -3.57
C ASN A 228 16.39 -15.70 -2.35
N SER A 229 17.71 -15.49 -2.40
CA SER A 229 18.42 -14.63 -1.46
C SER A 229 18.37 -13.21 -2.00
N GLY A 230 17.46 -12.40 -1.46
CA GLY A 230 17.41 -10.97 -1.78
C GLY A 230 18.79 -10.35 -1.57
N LYS A 231 19.38 -9.78 -2.63
CA LYS A 231 20.54 -8.91 -2.46
C LYS A 231 20.01 -7.58 -1.91
N THR A 232 20.25 -7.34 -0.63
CA THR A 232 20.11 -6.01 -0.03
C THR A 232 21.19 -5.09 -0.54
#